data_AF-A0A914MCX6-F1
#
_entry.id   AF-A0A914MCX6-F1
#
_cell.length_a   1.000
_cell.length_b   1.000
_cell.length_c   1.000
_cell.angle_alpha   90.00
_cell.angle_beta   90.00
_cell.angle_gamma   90.00
#
_symmetry.space_group_name_H-M   'P 1'
#
loop_
_entity.id
_entity.type
_entity.pdbx_description
1 polymer ?
#
loop_
_entity_poly.entity_id
_entity_poly.type
_entity_poly.pdbx_seq_one_letter_code
_entity_poly.pdbx_strand_id
1 'polypeptide(L)'
;MSWEQASKYIQHDVRFKLLPKVSEKKQIFSAWKIQRSKDERHERRTAIKKAKENLEEWLMSNVRMKPTLRYHKAEKYFADEHLWRAVSDVERREIFDDVKKAIIKLDAEQKKVTKERNIKTLGDILEGMDAIDHTTTWAQAQRILIENPDFARDTILQGMDKEDALIVFQNHIKSAEGHYLKEKQNEALRIKRSERKTREQFIQFLSELFERGLITPTSTWASLYPTISADRRFENMLLTTGSTSLDLFKFYVEDLKNQFYTDKKIVKEILVQKEIVLKDSVAFDHFQQWIREHPKGKKISTNSLKFCYYSLCDKAIEKVKESEREMDKKKKKLEESFINLLQSITPPIEPETEWEQILELIKDEEPYKAIEDDQLKEQIFNFYIRSIQEACGHFHGPTKANSTTTSSSKKKKEKKKKKRKSEEDHEDDRERKPKKSKKKKKESSSDEE
;
A
#
# COMPACT_ATOMS: atom_id res chain seq x y z
N MET A 1 82.77 -63.59 5.82
CA MET A 1 83.80 -64.07 4.88
C MET A 1 84.95 -63.08 4.79
N SER A 2 86.20 -63.54 4.92
CA SER A 2 87.40 -62.72 4.73
C SER A 2 87.86 -62.73 3.26
N TRP A 3 88.72 -61.77 2.87
CA TRP A 3 89.28 -61.72 1.51
C TRP A 3 90.05 -62.98 1.15
N GLU A 4 90.85 -63.52 2.07
CA GLU A 4 91.67 -64.72 1.85
C GLU A 4 90.81 -65.96 1.57
N GLN A 5 89.68 -66.08 2.27
CA GLN A 5 88.71 -67.14 2.03
C GLN A 5 88.01 -66.94 0.69
N ALA A 6 87.52 -65.73 0.40
CA ALA A 6 86.83 -65.43 -0.84
C ALA A 6 87.73 -65.60 -2.07
N SER A 7 88.99 -65.17 -1.99
CA SER A 7 89.99 -65.25 -3.06
C SER A 7 90.21 -66.69 -3.52
N LYS A 8 90.23 -67.66 -2.59
CA LYS A 8 90.37 -69.09 -2.93
C LYS A 8 89.21 -69.62 -3.76
N TYR A 9 87.99 -69.10 -3.56
CA TYR A 9 86.81 -69.50 -4.32
C TYR A 9 86.75 -68.86 -5.72
N ILE A 10 87.20 -67.61 -5.85
CA ILE A 10 87.05 -66.84 -7.10
C ILE A 10 88.28 -66.89 -8.01
N GLN A 11 89.43 -67.42 -7.54
CA GLN A 11 90.70 -67.42 -8.29
C GLN A 11 90.65 -68.15 -9.64
N HIS A 12 89.71 -69.08 -9.81
CA HIS A 12 89.54 -69.87 -11.03
C HIS A 12 88.63 -69.19 -12.07
N ASP A 13 87.91 -68.10 -11.72
CA ASP A 13 87.06 -67.37 -12.67
C ASP A 13 87.94 -66.54 -13.64
N VAL A 14 87.62 -66.59 -14.94
CA VAL A 14 88.31 -65.84 -16.00
C VAL A 14 88.32 -64.33 -15.70
N ARG A 15 87.23 -63.82 -15.11
CA ARG A 15 87.08 -62.41 -14.72
C ARG A 15 88.03 -62.00 -13.60
N PHE A 16 88.49 -62.95 -12.77
CA PHE A 16 89.48 -62.68 -11.73
C PHE A 16 90.85 -62.32 -12.32
N LYS A 17 91.20 -62.85 -13.52
CA LYS A 17 92.46 -62.55 -14.21
C LYS A 17 92.45 -61.20 -14.95
N LEU A 18 91.27 -60.64 -15.23
CA LEU A 18 91.11 -59.36 -15.92
C LEU A 18 91.55 -58.15 -15.07
N LEU A 19 91.51 -58.29 -13.75
CA LEU A 19 92.03 -57.29 -12.81
C LEU A 19 93.49 -57.65 -12.48
N PRO A 20 94.49 -56.87 -12.91
CA PRO A 20 95.90 -57.25 -12.71
C PRO A 20 96.37 -56.99 -11.27
N LYS A 21 95.89 -55.92 -10.61
CA LYS A 21 96.37 -55.53 -9.28
C LYS A 21 95.54 -56.17 -8.18
N VAL A 22 96.21 -56.79 -7.21
CA VAL A 22 95.56 -57.38 -6.01
C VAL A 22 94.86 -56.32 -5.16
N SER A 23 95.36 -55.07 -5.15
CA SER A 23 94.74 -53.95 -4.45
C SER A 23 93.36 -53.60 -5.03
N GLU A 24 93.23 -53.54 -6.34
CA GLU A 24 91.96 -53.26 -7.04
C GLU A 24 90.93 -54.38 -6.76
N LYS A 25 91.37 -55.65 -6.75
CA LYS A 25 90.49 -56.77 -6.39
C LYS A 25 90.02 -56.72 -4.93
N LYS A 26 90.91 -56.38 -3.99
CA LYS A 26 90.57 -56.19 -2.57
C LYS A 26 89.58 -55.02 -2.38
N GLN A 27 89.75 -53.94 -3.15
CA GLN A 27 88.86 -52.77 -3.12
C GLN A 27 87.45 -53.12 -3.63
N ILE A 28 87.35 -53.81 -4.77
CA ILE A 28 86.07 -54.27 -5.34
C ILE A 28 85.37 -55.26 -4.39
N PHE A 29 86.09 -56.20 -3.79
CA PHE A 29 85.51 -57.12 -2.81
C PHE A 29 85.02 -56.41 -1.55
N SER A 30 85.74 -55.40 -1.07
CA SER A 30 85.31 -54.59 0.07
C SER A 30 84.05 -53.78 -0.27
N ALA A 31 83.99 -53.19 -1.46
CA ALA A 31 82.80 -52.50 -1.97
C ALA A 31 81.61 -53.45 -2.13
N TRP A 32 81.80 -54.63 -2.72
CA TRP A 32 80.77 -55.67 -2.82
C TRP A 32 80.27 -56.14 -1.45
N LYS A 33 81.18 -56.36 -0.49
CA LYS A 33 80.80 -56.77 0.87
C LYS A 33 79.96 -55.72 1.57
N ILE A 34 80.29 -54.43 1.40
CA ILE A 34 79.50 -53.31 1.92
C ILE A 34 78.14 -53.26 1.21
N GLN A 35 78.11 -53.37 -0.12
CA GLN A 35 76.88 -53.34 -0.90
C GLN A 35 75.96 -54.51 -0.55
N ARG A 36 76.48 -55.73 -0.52
CA ARG A 36 75.70 -56.93 -0.15
C ARG A 36 75.14 -56.85 1.26
N SER A 37 75.91 -56.31 2.21
CA SER A 37 75.44 -56.05 3.57
C SER A 37 74.32 -55.01 3.61
N LYS A 38 74.39 -53.96 2.77
CA LYS A 38 73.30 -52.99 2.60
C LYS A 38 72.07 -53.62 1.96
N ASP A 39 72.24 -54.41 0.91
CA ASP A 39 71.16 -55.09 0.19
C ASP A 39 70.44 -56.08 1.09
N GLU A 40 71.16 -56.92 1.85
CA GLU A 40 70.53 -57.85 2.81
C GLU A 40 69.79 -57.11 3.93
N ARG A 41 70.32 -55.98 4.42
CA ARG A 41 69.59 -55.14 5.39
C ARG A 41 68.34 -54.54 4.76
N HIS A 42 68.41 -54.11 3.51
CA HIS A 42 67.27 -53.58 2.78
C HIS A 42 66.21 -54.67 2.54
N GLU A 43 66.58 -55.83 2.01
CA GLU A 43 65.70 -56.98 1.80
C GLU A 43 65.02 -57.42 3.10
N ARG A 44 65.75 -57.51 4.22
CA ARG A 44 65.15 -57.80 5.53
C ARG A 44 64.15 -56.73 5.96
N ARG A 45 64.46 -55.44 5.78
CA ARG A 45 63.53 -54.34 6.10
C ARG A 45 62.28 -54.39 5.22
N THR A 46 62.44 -54.65 3.93
CA THR A 46 61.32 -54.76 2.98
C THR A 46 60.45 -55.98 3.30
N ALA A 47 61.05 -57.12 3.65
CA ALA A 47 60.32 -58.32 4.05
C ALA A 47 59.50 -58.10 5.33
N ILE A 48 60.07 -57.44 6.34
CA ILE A 48 59.35 -57.08 7.57
C ILE A 48 58.20 -56.12 7.26
N LYS A 49 58.46 -55.06 6.48
CA LYS A 49 57.41 -54.11 6.07
C LYS A 49 56.25 -54.82 5.36
N LYS A 50 56.57 -55.70 4.40
CA LYS A 50 55.57 -56.49 3.67
C LYS A 50 54.80 -57.44 4.59
N ALA A 51 55.46 -58.06 5.56
CA ALA A 51 54.78 -58.92 6.54
C ALA A 51 53.79 -58.13 7.40
N LYS A 52 54.12 -56.90 7.80
CA LYS A 52 53.21 -55.99 8.52
C LYS A 52 52.00 -55.59 7.68
N GLU A 53 52.23 -55.13 6.46
CA GLU A 53 51.17 -54.71 5.53
C GLU A 53 50.20 -55.88 5.24
N ASN A 54 50.74 -57.08 4.98
CA ASN A 54 49.92 -58.27 4.76
C ASN A 54 49.09 -58.65 6.00
N LEU A 55 49.65 -58.50 7.21
CA LEU A 55 48.93 -58.77 8.45
C LEU A 55 47.82 -57.74 8.68
N GLU A 56 48.08 -56.46 8.41
CA GLU A 56 47.10 -55.37 8.51
C GLU A 56 45.91 -55.59 7.56
N GLU A 57 46.18 -55.84 6.28
CA GLU A 57 45.15 -56.08 5.25
C GLU A 57 44.31 -57.32 5.58
N TRP A 58 44.96 -58.39 6.05
CA TRP A 58 44.27 -59.60 6.47
C TRP A 58 43.39 -59.34 7.70
N LEU A 59 43.87 -58.63 8.71
CA LEU A 59 43.07 -58.30 9.90
C LEU A 59 41.88 -57.40 9.55
N MET A 60 42.03 -56.45 8.62
CA MET A 60 40.95 -55.57 8.15
C MET A 60 39.82 -56.34 7.44
N SER A 61 40.14 -57.42 6.74
CA SER A 61 39.17 -58.24 5.99
C SER A 61 38.67 -59.46 6.76
N ASN A 62 39.24 -59.76 7.93
CA ASN A 62 38.90 -60.95 8.70
C ASN A 62 37.59 -60.80 9.49
N VAL A 63 36.64 -61.70 9.24
CA VAL A 63 35.32 -61.75 9.92
C VAL A 63 35.42 -61.87 11.45
N ARG A 64 36.51 -62.43 11.97
CA ARG A 64 36.74 -62.56 13.43
C ARG A 64 37.24 -61.27 14.05
N MET A 65 37.79 -60.34 13.26
CA MET A 65 38.24 -59.04 13.73
C MET A 65 37.02 -58.12 13.92
N LYS A 66 36.56 -58.01 15.16
CA LYS A 66 35.41 -57.16 15.54
C LYS A 66 35.86 -55.98 16.40
N PRO A 67 35.15 -54.84 16.39
CA PRO A 67 35.41 -53.70 17.29
C PRO A 67 35.55 -54.06 18.78
N THR A 68 34.88 -55.12 19.22
CA THR A 68 34.87 -55.58 20.63
C THR A 68 35.97 -56.58 20.96
N LEU A 69 36.74 -57.05 19.97
CA LEU A 69 37.80 -58.04 20.17
C LEU A 69 38.95 -57.43 21.00
N ARG A 70 39.42 -58.20 21.98
CA ARG A 70 40.58 -57.86 22.82
C ARG A 70 41.82 -58.61 22.31
N TYR A 71 42.99 -57.98 22.39
CA TYR A 71 44.24 -58.54 21.88
C TYR A 71 44.54 -59.96 22.40
N HIS A 72 44.41 -60.20 23.71
CA HIS A 72 44.67 -61.53 24.28
C HIS A 72 43.78 -62.65 23.70
N LYS A 73 42.57 -62.28 23.22
CA LYS A 73 41.67 -63.23 22.56
C LYS A 73 42.04 -63.40 21.09
N ALA A 74 42.46 -62.33 20.42
CA ALA A 74 42.99 -62.36 19.06
C ALA A 74 44.25 -63.23 18.97
N GLU A 75 45.15 -63.12 19.94
CA GLU A 75 46.36 -63.94 20.05
C GLU A 75 46.04 -65.44 20.04
N LYS A 76 45.01 -65.86 20.78
CA LYS A 76 44.55 -67.27 20.77
C LYS A 76 43.90 -67.67 19.45
N TYR A 77 43.17 -66.77 18.81
CA TYR A 77 42.43 -67.05 17.58
C TYR A 77 43.30 -67.09 16.32
N PHE A 78 44.39 -66.32 16.32
CA PHE A 78 45.27 -66.16 15.19
C PHE A 78 46.65 -66.81 15.42
N ALA A 79 46.83 -67.53 16.53
CA ALA A 79 48.09 -68.17 16.91
C ALA A 79 48.66 -69.09 15.82
N ASP A 80 47.80 -69.77 15.06
CA ASP A 80 48.20 -70.71 14.01
C ASP A 80 48.37 -70.08 12.63
N GLU A 81 47.99 -68.81 12.47
CA GLU A 81 48.06 -68.13 11.19
C GLU A 81 49.50 -67.74 10.84
N HIS A 82 49.94 -68.06 9.63
CA HIS A 82 51.30 -67.75 9.18
C HIS A 82 51.55 -66.24 9.15
N LEU A 83 50.57 -65.46 8.70
CA LEU A 83 50.64 -63.99 8.67
C LEU A 83 50.79 -63.39 10.07
N TRP A 84 50.15 -64.00 11.08
CA TRP A 84 50.30 -63.59 12.47
C TRP A 84 51.72 -63.91 12.97
N ARG A 85 52.21 -65.14 12.76
CA ARG A 85 53.54 -65.57 13.21
C ARG A 85 54.70 -64.79 12.56
N ALA A 86 54.52 -64.33 11.31
CA ALA A 86 55.55 -63.63 10.54
C ALA A 86 55.95 -62.26 11.09
N VAL A 87 55.13 -61.65 11.95
CA VAL A 87 55.36 -60.34 12.57
C VAL A 87 55.75 -60.51 14.05
N SER A 88 56.54 -59.61 14.63
CA SER A 88 56.90 -59.68 16.06
C SER A 88 55.72 -59.28 16.98
N ASP A 89 55.70 -59.75 18.23
CA ASP A 89 54.58 -59.46 19.15
C ASP A 89 54.34 -57.96 19.41
N VAL A 90 55.42 -57.17 19.52
CA VAL A 90 55.32 -55.70 19.70
C VAL A 90 54.58 -55.07 18.51
N GLU A 91 54.99 -55.44 17.30
CA GLU A 91 54.40 -54.91 16.07
C GLU A 91 52.98 -55.44 15.84
N ARG A 92 52.67 -56.69 16.24
CA ARG A 92 51.30 -57.23 16.19
C ARG A 92 50.34 -56.43 17.06
N ARG A 93 50.75 -56.01 18.27
CA ARG A 93 49.92 -55.19 19.16
C ARG A 93 49.60 -53.85 18.54
N GLU A 94 50.60 -53.18 17.99
CA GLU A 94 50.44 -51.90 17.29
C GLU A 94 49.49 -52.03 16.09
N ILE A 95 49.76 -53.00 15.20
CA ILE A 95 48.92 -53.25 14.02
C ILE A 95 47.49 -53.60 14.44
N PHE A 96 47.32 -54.44 15.46
CA PHE A 96 45.99 -54.82 15.95
C PHE A 96 45.20 -53.61 16.47
N ASP A 97 45.82 -52.74 17.25
CA ASP A 97 45.16 -51.54 17.78
C ASP A 97 44.81 -50.55 16.67
N ASP A 98 45.67 -50.39 15.67
CA ASP A 98 45.41 -49.50 14.53
C ASP A 98 44.31 -50.05 13.61
N VAL A 99 44.34 -51.35 13.30
CA VAL A 99 43.25 -52.02 12.56
C VAL A 99 41.94 -51.93 13.33
N LYS A 100 41.96 -52.13 14.65
CA LYS A 100 40.76 -52.00 15.49
C LYS A 100 40.17 -50.59 15.41
N LYS A 101 41.00 -49.54 15.49
CA LYS A 101 40.56 -48.15 15.31
C LYS A 101 39.99 -47.93 13.91
N ALA A 102 40.65 -48.47 12.88
CA ALA A 102 40.20 -48.36 11.49
C ALA A 102 38.82 -49.01 11.27
N ILE A 103 38.58 -50.21 11.82
CA ILE A 103 37.28 -50.88 11.74
C ILE A 103 36.20 -50.09 12.49
N ILE A 104 36.48 -49.60 13.70
CA ILE A 104 35.53 -48.76 14.46
C ILE A 104 35.16 -47.51 13.65
N LYS A 105 36.17 -46.87 13.04
CA LYS A 105 35.97 -45.67 12.21
C LYS A 105 35.16 -45.99 10.96
N LEU A 106 35.44 -47.11 10.29
CA LEU A 106 34.71 -47.56 9.11
C LEU A 106 33.24 -47.87 9.44
N ASP A 107 32.98 -48.60 10.52
CA ASP A 107 31.61 -48.90 10.98
C ASP A 107 30.84 -47.63 11.34
N ALA A 108 31.50 -46.66 12.00
CA ALA A 108 30.89 -45.37 12.32
C ALA A 108 30.55 -44.58 11.05
N GLU A 109 31.44 -44.56 10.06
CA GLU A 109 31.21 -43.91 8.77
C GLU A 109 30.07 -44.57 8.00
N GLN A 110 30.02 -45.91 7.94
CA GLN A 110 28.92 -46.63 7.28
C GLN A 110 27.56 -46.35 7.92
N LYS A 111 27.51 -46.29 9.26
CA LYS A 111 26.30 -45.89 9.99
C LYS A 111 25.88 -44.46 9.67
N LYS A 112 26.85 -43.54 9.59
CA LYS A 112 26.60 -42.14 9.23
C LYS A 112 26.05 -42.02 7.81
N VAL A 113 26.67 -42.68 6.84
CA VAL A 113 26.22 -42.71 5.43
C VAL A 113 24.80 -43.30 5.32
N THR A 114 24.52 -44.39 6.03
CA THR A 114 23.19 -45.00 6.04
C THR A 114 22.15 -44.08 6.67
N LYS A 115 22.50 -43.40 7.77
CA LYS A 115 21.63 -42.41 8.42
C LYS A 115 21.34 -41.22 7.50
N GLU A 116 22.36 -40.64 6.87
CA GLU A 116 22.21 -39.52 5.92
C GLU A 116 21.35 -39.92 4.71
N ARG A 117 21.55 -41.12 4.15
CA ARG A 117 20.68 -41.67 3.11
C ARG A 117 19.24 -41.76 3.60
N ASN A 118 19.00 -42.40 4.74
CA ASN A 118 17.64 -42.62 5.25
C ASN A 118 16.90 -41.31 5.54
N ILE A 119 17.59 -40.34 6.14
CA ILE A 119 17.07 -38.99 6.37
C ILE A 119 16.63 -38.35 5.05
N LYS A 120 17.50 -38.41 4.04
CA LYS A 120 17.22 -37.83 2.73
C LYS A 120 16.04 -38.54 2.04
N THR A 121 16.09 -39.87 1.96
CA THR A 121 15.04 -40.66 1.29
C THR A 121 13.68 -40.49 1.96
N LEU A 122 13.60 -40.47 3.29
CA LEU A 122 12.35 -40.18 3.98
C LEU A 122 11.86 -38.76 3.71
N GLY A 123 12.76 -37.78 3.68
CA GLY A 123 12.44 -36.40 3.31
C GLY A 123 11.85 -36.30 1.91
N ASP A 124 12.50 -36.92 0.93
CA ASP A 124 12.06 -36.94 -0.47
C ASP A 124 10.67 -37.61 -0.62
N ILE A 125 10.41 -38.69 0.13
CA ILE A 125 9.09 -39.36 0.15
C ILE A 125 8.03 -38.42 0.72
N LEU A 126 8.30 -37.78 1.86
CA LEU A 126 7.35 -36.86 2.48
C LEU A 126 7.04 -35.65 1.57
N GLU A 127 8.05 -35.10 0.90
CA GLU A 127 7.87 -34.00 -0.06
C GLU A 127 7.04 -34.40 -1.29
N GLY A 128 7.11 -35.66 -1.71
CA GLY A 128 6.30 -36.20 -2.81
C GLY A 128 4.85 -36.55 -2.42
N MET A 129 4.46 -36.43 -1.15
CA MET A 129 3.15 -36.83 -0.65
C MET A 129 2.23 -35.63 -0.42
N ASP A 130 1.30 -35.37 -1.35
CA ASP A 130 0.27 -34.33 -1.20
C ASP A 130 -0.72 -34.58 -0.04
N ALA A 131 -0.79 -35.82 0.45
CA ALA A 131 -1.68 -36.21 1.54
C ALA A 131 -1.20 -35.74 2.93
N ILE A 132 0.06 -35.33 3.07
CA ILE A 132 0.63 -34.83 4.31
C ILE A 132 0.67 -33.31 4.23
N ASP A 133 -0.21 -32.67 5.00
CA ASP A 133 -0.32 -31.22 5.06
C ASP A 133 0.30 -30.65 6.35
N HIS A 134 0.27 -29.33 6.47
CA HIS A 134 0.78 -28.59 7.63
C HIS A 134 0.05 -28.90 8.96
N THR A 135 -1.10 -29.58 8.93
CA THR A 135 -1.87 -29.96 10.13
C THR A 135 -1.72 -31.44 10.49
N THR A 136 -1.06 -32.19 9.63
CA THR A 136 -0.94 -33.64 9.76
C THR A 136 -0.09 -34.00 10.96
N THR A 137 -0.60 -34.89 11.81
CA THR A 137 0.12 -35.40 12.97
C THR A 137 1.03 -36.57 12.59
N TRP A 138 2.06 -36.83 13.39
CA TRP A 138 2.96 -37.97 13.16
C TRP A 138 2.22 -39.31 13.08
N ALA A 139 1.22 -39.54 13.95
CA ALA A 139 0.45 -40.78 13.96
C ALA A 139 -0.36 -40.98 12.66
N GLN A 140 -0.84 -39.90 12.05
CA GLN A 140 -1.49 -39.95 10.73
C GLN A 140 -0.44 -40.20 9.64
N ALA A 141 0.64 -39.43 9.63
CA ALA A 141 1.72 -39.56 8.66
C ALA A 141 2.30 -40.98 8.63
N GLN A 142 2.46 -41.64 9.78
CA GLN A 142 2.91 -43.04 9.85
C GLN A 142 1.99 -44.01 9.11
N ARG A 143 0.66 -43.84 9.20
CA ARG A 143 -0.29 -44.71 8.48
C ARG A 143 -0.14 -44.52 6.97
N ILE A 144 -0.07 -43.26 6.53
CA ILE A 144 0.07 -42.92 5.12
C ILE A 144 1.44 -43.39 4.58
N LEU A 145 2.50 -43.30 5.38
CA LEU A 145 3.85 -43.78 5.04
C LEU A 145 3.90 -45.30 4.86
N ILE A 146 3.22 -46.07 5.72
CA ILE A 146 3.17 -47.54 5.59
C ILE A 146 2.44 -47.97 4.32
N GLU A 147 1.45 -47.19 3.88
CA GLU A 147 0.73 -47.41 2.62
C GLU A 147 1.54 -46.98 1.39
N ASN A 148 2.59 -46.18 1.56
CA ASN A 148 3.44 -45.72 0.47
C ASN A 148 4.34 -46.85 -0.05
N PRO A 149 4.26 -47.23 -1.34
CA PRO A 149 5.05 -48.32 -1.92
C PRO A 149 6.57 -48.12 -1.84
N ASP A 150 7.06 -46.88 -1.83
CA ASP A 150 8.49 -46.58 -1.82
C ASP A 150 9.09 -46.75 -0.41
N PHE A 151 8.31 -46.39 0.61
CA PHE A 151 8.67 -46.68 2.00
C PHE A 151 8.53 -48.18 2.34
N ALA A 152 7.48 -48.84 1.83
CA ALA A 152 7.22 -50.26 2.09
C ALA A 152 8.29 -51.19 1.47
N ARG A 153 8.91 -50.78 0.35
CA ARG A 153 9.95 -51.57 -0.33
C ARG A 153 11.34 -51.41 0.26
N ASP A 154 11.64 -50.28 0.92
CA ASP A 154 12.98 -50.01 1.47
C ASP A 154 13.12 -50.50 2.92
N THR A 155 13.62 -51.73 3.09
CA THR A 155 13.85 -52.35 4.40
C THR A 155 14.92 -51.64 5.24
N ILE A 156 15.87 -50.95 4.60
CA ILE A 156 16.91 -50.17 5.28
C ILE A 156 16.30 -48.90 5.88
N LEU A 157 15.36 -48.28 5.15
CA LEU A 157 14.61 -47.12 5.61
C LEU A 157 13.65 -47.48 6.76
N GLN A 158 12.99 -48.63 6.71
CA GLN A 158 12.14 -49.11 7.81
C GLN A 158 12.91 -49.38 9.11
N GLY A 159 14.20 -49.73 9.00
CA GLY A 159 15.11 -49.90 10.13
C GLY A 159 15.71 -48.60 10.68
N MET A 160 15.32 -47.44 10.14
CA MET A 160 15.76 -46.13 10.60
C MET A 160 15.41 -45.88 12.08
N ASP A 161 16.23 -45.09 12.75
CA ASP A 161 15.96 -44.69 14.12
C ASP A 161 14.69 -43.82 14.21
N LYS A 162 13.89 -44.07 15.26
CA LYS A 162 12.59 -43.41 15.43
C LYS A 162 12.74 -41.92 15.70
N GLU A 163 13.82 -41.50 16.38
CA GLU A 163 14.10 -40.09 16.64
C GLU A 163 14.45 -39.36 15.33
N ASP A 164 15.31 -39.96 14.51
CA ASP A 164 15.66 -39.39 13.21
C ASP A 164 14.44 -39.26 12.29
N ALA A 165 13.54 -40.26 12.28
CA ALA A 165 12.31 -40.20 11.50
C ALA A 165 11.38 -39.05 11.95
N LEU A 166 11.26 -38.83 13.27
CA LEU A 166 10.51 -37.72 13.84
C LEU A 166 11.12 -36.35 13.49
N ILE A 167 12.45 -36.24 13.49
CA ILE A 167 13.15 -35.00 13.12
C ILE A 167 12.88 -34.66 11.65
N VAL A 168 12.98 -35.65 10.76
CA VAL A 168 12.69 -35.46 9.32
C VAL A 168 11.25 -35.00 9.13
N PHE A 169 10.29 -35.67 9.79
CA PHE A 169 8.89 -35.29 9.74
C PHE A 169 8.62 -33.89 10.27
N GLN A 170 9.20 -33.53 11.42
CA GLN A 170 9.05 -32.20 12.00
C GLN A 170 9.57 -31.11 11.05
N ASN A 171 10.70 -31.35 10.39
CA ASN A 171 11.26 -30.42 9.42
C ASN A 171 10.35 -30.27 8.18
N HIS A 172 9.78 -31.38 7.69
CA HIS A 172 8.81 -31.37 6.62
C HIS A 172 7.56 -30.56 6.99
N ILE A 173 6.96 -30.80 8.16
CA ILE A 173 5.77 -30.05 8.62
C ILE A 173 6.09 -28.56 8.80
N LYS A 174 7.22 -28.20 9.41
CA LYS A 174 7.65 -26.79 9.51
C LYS A 174 7.80 -26.12 8.15
N SER A 175 8.33 -26.85 7.17
CA SER A 175 8.41 -26.37 5.78
C SER A 175 7.01 -26.14 5.21
N ALA A 176 6.11 -27.12 5.35
CA ALA A 176 4.72 -27.03 4.91
C ALA A 176 3.96 -25.86 5.56
N GLU A 177 4.12 -25.65 6.87
CA GLU A 177 3.58 -24.49 7.59
C GLU A 177 4.11 -23.16 7.02
N GLY A 178 5.42 -23.09 6.76
CA GLY A 178 6.05 -21.92 6.16
C GLY A 178 5.51 -21.62 4.76
N HIS A 179 5.32 -22.65 3.94
CA HIS A 179 4.69 -22.52 2.62
C HIS A 179 3.25 -22.03 2.72
N TYR A 180 2.43 -22.61 3.60
CA TYR A 180 1.05 -22.21 3.83
C TYR A 180 0.93 -20.76 4.31
N LEU A 181 1.75 -20.33 5.27
CA LEU A 181 1.77 -18.95 5.76
C LEU A 181 2.16 -17.96 4.66
N LYS A 182 3.16 -18.32 3.84
CA LYS A 182 3.59 -17.49 2.70
C LYS A 182 2.50 -17.38 1.65
N GLU A 183 1.78 -18.46 1.36
CA GLU A 183 0.64 -18.44 0.44
C GLU A 183 -0.49 -17.55 0.97
N LYS A 184 -0.87 -17.71 2.24
CA LYS A 184 -1.86 -16.85 2.90
C LYS A 184 -1.47 -15.38 2.90
N GLN A 185 -0.19 -15.07 3.13
CA GLN A 185 0.33 -13.70 3.04
C GLN A 185 0.26 -13.17 1.60
N ASN A 186 0.63 -13.97 0.62
CA ASN A 186 0.55 -13.59 -0.79
C ASN A 186 -0.89 -13.35 -1.23
N GLU A 187 -1.83 -14.16 -0.76
CA GLU A 187 -3.25 -13.99 -1.06
C GLU A 187 -3.80 -12.72 -0.42
N ALA A 188 -3.47 -12.44 0.84
CA ALA A 188 -3.82 -11.17 1.49
C ALA A 188 -3.25 -9.95 0.73
N LEU A 189 -2.01 -10.05 0.23
CA LEU A 189 -1.41 -9.00 -0.60
C LEU A 189 -2.09 -8.88 -1.97
N ARG A 190 -2.51 -9.98 -2.59
CA ARG A 190 -3.26 -9.98 -3.86
C ARG A 190 -4.61 -9.30 -3.67
N ILE A 191 -5.36 -9.64 -2.63
CA ILE A 191 -6.62 -9.00 -2.27
C ILE A 191 -6.40 -7.50 -2.07
N LYS A 192 -5.43 -7.10 -1.25
CA LYS A 192 -5.12 -5.68 -0.99
C LYS A 192 -4.76 -4.92 -2.28
N ARG A 193 -3.99 -5.54 -3.19
CA ARG A 193 -3.66 -4.97 -4.50
C ARG A 193 -4.89 -4.87 -5.40
N SER A 194 -5.74 -5.89 -5.41
CA SER A 194 -7.00 -5.90 -6.16
C SER A 194 -7.92 -4.78 -5.70
N GLU A 195 -8.17 -4.67 -4.40
CA GLU A 195 -8.97 -3.59 -3.83
C GLU A 195 -8.40 -2.21 -4.16
N ARG A 196 -7.06 -2.03 -4.11
CA ARG A 196 -6.43 -0.76 -4.50
C ARG A 196 -6.71 -0.44 -5.98
N LYS A 197 -6.56 -1.41 -6.88
CA LYS A 197 -6.88 -1.22 -8.31
C LYS A 197 -8.35 -0.89 -8.53
N THR A 198 -9.26 -1.53 -7.79
CA THR A 198 -10.69 -1.22 -7.85
C THR A 198 -10.97 0.23 -7.44
N ARG A 199 -10.32 0.72 -6.36
CA ARG A 199 -10.42 2.13 -5.95
C ARG A 199 -9.86 3.09 -7.01
N GLU A 200 -8.70 2.77 -7.58
CA GLU A 200 -8.10 3.56 -8.67
C GLU A 200 -9.01 3.62 -9.92
N GLN A 201 -9.62 2.50 -10.31
CA GLN A 201 -10.57 2.44 -11.42
C GLN A 201 -11.84 3.27 -11.15
N PHE A 202 -12.34 3.28 -9.92
CA PHE A 202 -13.46 4.12 -9.54
C PHE A 202 -13.09 5.61 -9.54
N ILE A 203 -11.89 5.99 -9.10
CA ILE A 203 -11.42 7.38 -9.21
C ILE A 203 -11.25 7.80 -10.68
N GLN A 204 -10.78 6.88 -11.53
CA GLN A 204 -10.70 7.11 -12.97
C GLN A 204 -12.10 7.32 -13.58
N PHE A 205 -13.09 6.54 -13.15
CA PHE A 205 -14.49 6.76 -13.54
C PHE A 205 -15.00 8.15 -13.16
N LEU A 206 -14.73 8.61 -11.94
CA LEU A 206 -15.09 9.97 -11.51
C LEU A 206 -14.41 11.03 -12.39
N SER A 207 -13.15 10.80 -12.78
CA SER A 207 -12.44 11.66 -13.72
C SER A 207 -13.09 11.70 -15.10
N GLU A 208 -13.51 10.56 -15.64
CA GLU A 208 -14.24 10.51 -16.91
C GLU A 208 -15.58 11.26 -16.82
N LEU A 209 -16.31 11.14 -15.71
CA LEU A 209 -17.55 11.88 -15.51
C LEU A 209 -17.32 13.39 -15.38
N PHE A 210 -16.20 13.82 -14.79
CA PHE A 210 -15.79 15.21 -14.75
C PHE A 210 -15.42 15.73 -16.15
N GLU A 211 -14.69 14.96 -16.96
CA GLU A 211 -14.36 15.32 -18.34
C GLU A 211 -15.61 15.49 -19.21
N ARG A 212 -16.61 14.62 -19.02
CA ARG A 212 -17.94 14.72 -19.66
C ARG A 212 -18.79 15.89 -19.14
N GLY A 213 -18.35 16.59 -18.10
CA GLY A 213 -19.07 17.69 -17.47
C GLY A 213 -20.28 17.27 -16.64
N LEU A 214 -20.39 15.98 -16.28
CA LEU A 214 -21.45 15.45 -15.41
C LEU A 214 -21.14 15.73 -13.94
N ILE A 215 -19.87 15.65 -13.55
CA ILE A 215 -19.41 16.05 -12.22
C ILE A 215 -18.95 17.51 -12.25
N THR A 216 -19.42 18.27 -11.27
CA THR A 216 -18.99 19.64 -11.00
C THR A 216 -18.59 19.78 -9.52
N PRO A 217 -17.89 20.86 -9.13
CA PRO A 217 -17.55 21.12 -7.73
C PRO A 217 -18.77 21.25 -6.79
N THR A 218 -19.99 21.42 -7.33
CA THR A 218 -21.24 21.52 -6.56
C THR A 218 -22.12 20.28 -6.70
N SER A 219 -21.69 19.26 -7.45
CA SER A 219 -22.43 18.02 -7.61
C SER A 219 -22.63 17.29 -6.29
N THR A 220 -23.83 16.74 -6.10
CA THR A 220 -24.17 15.92 -4.93
C THR A 220 -24.20 14.44 -5.30
N TRP A 221 -23.90 13.56 -4.35
CA TRP A 221 -23.96 12.12 -4.57
C TRP A 221 -25.32 11.68 -5.12
N ALA A 222 -26.41 12.16 -4.51
CA ALA A 222 -27.78 11.83 -4.91
C ALA A 222 -28.06 12.16 -6.39
N SER A 223 -27.56 13.29 -6.89
CA SER A 223 -27.75 13.71 -8.28
C SER A 223 -27.03 12.80 -9.29
N LEU A 224 -25.91 12.20 -8.89
CA LEU A 224 -25.06 11.38 -9.77
C LEU A 224 -25.24 9.88 -9.56
N TYR A 225 -25.90 9.46 -8.49
CA TYR A 225 -26.14 8.06 -8.16
C TYR A 225 -26.75 7.25 -9.31
N PRO A 226 -27.74 7.75 -10.09
CA PRO A 226 -28.28 6.99 -11.22
C PRO A 226 -27.22 6.64 -12.27
N THR A 227 -26.29 7.57 -12.55
CA THR A 227 -25.19 7.34 -13.49
C THR A 227 -24.11 6.45 -12.89
N ILE A 228 -23.80 6.65 -11.61
CA ILE A 228 -22.75 5.90 -10.90
C ILE A 228 -23.16 4.44 -10.69
N SER A 229 -24.40 4.18 -10.27
CA SER A 229 -24.90 2.84 -9.98
C SER A 229 -25.02 1.94 -11.22
N ALA A 230 -25.09 2.53 -12.42
CA ALA A 230 -25.13 1.79 -13.68
C ALA A 230 -23.74 1.30 -14.16
N ASP A 231 -22.63 1.81 -13.59
CA ASP A 231 -21.28 1.44 -14.02
C ASP A 231 -20.73 0.25 -13.19
N ARG A 232 -20.17 -0.76 -13.87
CA ARG A 232 -19.58 -1.95 -13.23
C ARG A 232 -18.48 -1.63 -12.22
N ARG A 233 -17.76 -0.52 -12.41
CA ARG A 233 -16.70 -0.07 -11.48
C ARG A 233 -17.27 0.32 -10.12
N PHE A 234 -18.51 0.79 -10.06
CA PHE A 234 -19.21 1.02 -8.80
C PHE A 234 -19.57 -0.30 -8.11
N GLU A 235 -20.08 -1.29 -8.84
CA GLU A 235 -20.41 -2.61 -8.30
C GLU A 235 -19.16 -3.29 -7.70
N ASN A 236 -18.03 -3.25 -8.42
CA ASN A 236 -16.76 -3.79 -7.92
C ASN A 236 -16.31 -3.11 -6.61
N MET A 237 -16.60 -1.82 -6.43
CA MET A 237 -16.28 -1.09 -5.20
C MET A 237 -17.07 -1.57 -3.98
N LEU A 238 -18.29 -2.09 -4.18
CA LEU A 238 -19.13 -2.60 -3.09
C LEU A 238 -18.52 -3.83 -2.40
N LEU A 239 -17.64 -4.56 -3.10
CA LEU A 239 -16.95 -5.74 -2.59
C LEU A 239 -15.65 -5.40 -1.85
N THR A 240 -15.24 -4.13 -1.83
CA THR A 240 -13.98 -3.71 -1.20
C THR A 240 -14.22 -3.22 0.23
N THR A 241 -13.27 -3.49 1.12
CA THR A 241 -13.32 -2.98 2.49
C THR A 241 -12.71 -1.57 2.59
N GLY A 242 -12.98 -0.81 3.66
CA GLY A 242 -12.38 0.53 3.86
C GLY A 242 -13.15 1.68 3.19
N SER A 243 -12.47 2.58 2.50
CA SER A 243 -13.10 3.77 1.88
C SER A 243 -14.18 3.36 0.89
N THR A 244 -15.39 3.83 1.14
CA THR A 244 -16.55 3.52 0.32
C THR A 244 -16.53 4.33 -0.99
N SER A 245 -17.33 3.92 -1.97
CA SER A 245 -17.54 4.69 -3.21
C SER A 245 -18.04 6.12 -2.93
N LEU A 246 -18.84 6.32 -1.88
CA LEU A 246 -19.27 7.64 -1.42
C LEU A 246 -18.11 8.46 -0.85
N ASP A 247 -17.21 7.85 -0.09
CA ASP A 247 -16.04 8.55 0.47
C ASP A 247 -15.11 9.01 -0.65
N LEU A 248 -14.81 8.13 -1.61
CA LEU A 248 -14.00 8.46 -2.78
C LEU A 248 -14.62 9.59 -3.59
N PHE A 249 -15.94 9.59 -3.76
CA PHE A 249 -16.66 10.69 -4.40
C PHE A 249 -16.53 12.01 -3.61
N LYS A 250 -16.72 11.98 -2.29
CA LYS A 250 -16.59 13.18 -1.45
C LYS A 250 -15.17 13.76 -1.54
N PHE A 251 -14.15 12.93 -1.45
CA PHE A 251 -12.76 13.36 -1.60
C PHE A 251 -12.52 13.97 -2.97
N TYR A 252 -12.98 13.30 -4.04
CA TYR A 252 -12.83 13.79 -5.40
C TYR A 252 -13.52 15.15 -5.63
N VAL A 253 -14.76 15.31 -5.15
CA VAL A 253 -15.50 16.59 -5.27
C VAL A 253 -14.83 17.70 -4.44
N GLU A 254 -14.30 17.38 -3.26
CA GLU A 254 -13.59 18.35 -2.44
C GLU A 254 -12.28 18.81 -3.09
N ASP A 255 -11.53 17.89 -3.70
CA ASP A 255 -10.35 18.21 -4.49
C ASP A 255 -10.70 19.09 -5.70
N LEU A 256 -11.82 18.80 -6.40
CA LEU A 256 -12.33 19.65 -7.47
C LEU A 256 -12.70 21.05 -7.00
N LYS A 257 -13.30 21.20 -5.81
CA LYS A 257 -13.58 22.53 -5.24
C LYS A 257 -12.30 23.29 -4.94
N ASN A 258 -11.32 22.64 -4.30
CA ASN A 258 -10.04 23.25 -3.97
C ASN A 258 -9.30 23.71 -5.23
N GLN A 259 -9.30 22.87 -6.27
CA GLN A 259 -8.76 23.22 -7.58
C GLN A 259 -9.52 24.39 -8.20
N PHE A 260 -10.86 24.37 -8.17
CA PHE A 260 -11.68 25.46 -8.68
C PHE A 260 -11.39 26.80 -7.98
N TYR A 261 -11.25 26.83 -6.65
CA TYR A 261 -10.90 28.07 -5.93
C TYR A 261 -9.52 28.60 -6.34
N THR A 262 -8.56 27.69 -6.49
CA THR A 262 -7.19 28.02 -6.92
C THR A 262 -7.18 28.58 -8.34
N ASP A 263 -7.84 27.87 -9.27
CA ASP A 263 -7.97 28.26 -10.67
C ASP A 263 -8.69 29.60 -10.80
N LYS A 264 -9.79 29.80 -10.06
CA LYS A 264 -10.55 31.05 -10.04
C LYS A 264 -9.72 32.23 -9.54
N LYS A 265 -8.84 32.01 -8.55
CA LYS A 265 -7.92 33.04 -8.06
C LYS A 265 -6.95 33.44 -9.17
N ILE A 266 -6.34 32.47 -9.85
CA ILE A 266 -5.41 32.72 -10.97
C ILE A 266 -6.12 33.45 -12.11
N VAL A 267 -7.32 33.02 -12.48
CA VAL A 267 -8.14 33.68 -13.51
C VAL A 267 -8.40 35.13 -13.15
N LYS A 268 -8.80 35.42 -11.90
CA LYS A 268 -9.01 36.80 -11.45
C LYS A 268 -7.75 37.64 -11.49
N GLU A 269 -6.61 37.09 -11.04
CA GLU A 269 -5.31 37.78 -11.11
C GLU A 269 -4.97 38.17 -12.56
N ILE A 270 -5.20 37.27 -13.52
CA ILE A 270 -4.93 37.54 -14.94
C ILE A 270 -5.87 38.63 -15.49
N LEU A 271 -7.16 38.57 -15.14
CA LEU A 271 -8.13 39.58 -15.59
C LEU A 271 -7.77 40.98 -15.07
N VAL A 272 -7.33 41.07 -13.81
CA VAL A 272 -6.86 42.35 -13.22
C VAL A 272 -5.60 42.84 -13.91
N GLN A 273 -4.61 41.97 -14.14
CA GLN A 273 -3.35 42.35 -14.82
C GLN A 273 -3.57 42.83 -16.25
N LYS A 274 -4.56 42.28 -16.95
CA LYS A 274 -4.90 42.68 -18.32
C LYS A 274 -5.94 43.81 -18.38
N GLU A 275 -6.38 44.33 -17.23
CA GLU A 275 -7.43 45.35 -17.11
C GLU A 275 -8.74 44.97 -17.84
N ILE A 276 -9.05 43.67 -17.90
CA ILE A 276 -10.22 43.16 -18.62
C ILE A 276 -11.44 43.23 -17.70
N VAL A 277 -12.40 44.07 -18.08
CA VAL A 277 -13.72 44.12 -17.45
C VAL A 277 -14.66 43.17 -18.20
N LEU A 278 -15.10 42.10 -17.55
CA LEU A 278 -16.11 41.20 -18.09
C LEU A 278 -17.46 41.94 -18.17
N LYS A 279 -17.88 42.27 -19.40
CA LYS A 279 -19.24 42.74 -19.71
C LYS A 279 -20.15 41.55 -20.01
N ASP A 280 -21.46 41.76 -19.95
CA ASP A 280 -22.50 40.71 -19.99
C ASP A 280 -22.53 39.85 -21.29
N SER A 281 -21.75 40.18 -22.32
CA SER A 281 -21.77 39.54 -23.64
C SER A 281 -20.46 38.88 -24.11
N VAL A 282 -19.45 38.72 -23.25
CA VAL A 282 -18.18 38.11 -23.67
C VAL A 282 -18.38 36.62 -23.95
N ALA A 283 -18.13 36.15 -25.19
CA ALA A 283 -18.19 34.72 -25.51
C ALA A 283 -17.06 33.93 -24.81
N PHE A 284 -17.35 32.66 -24.48
CA PHE A 284 -16.39 31.79 -23.76
C PHE A 284 -15.05 31.64 -24.50
N ASP A 285 -15.05 31.57 -25.84
CA ASP A 285 -13.83 31.40 -26.63
C ASP A 285 -12.87 32.59 -26.49
N HIS A 286 -13.41 33.81 -26.48
CA HIS A 286 -12.62 35.02 -26.24
C HIS A 286 -12.05 35.05 -24.81
N PHE A 287 -12.87 34.69 -23.82
CA PHE A 287 -12.42 34.56 -22.44
C PHE A 287 -11.29 33.53 -22.30
N GLN A 288 -11.45 32.37 -22.93
CA GLN A 288 -10.46 31.31 -22.92
C GLN A 288 -9.15 31.80 -23.55
N GLN A 289 -9.20 32.51 -24.67
CA GLN A 289 -8.02 33.08 -25.31
C GLN A 289 -7.26 34.03 -24.38
N TRP A 290 -7.96 34.98 -23.74
CA TRP A 290 -7.34 35.93 -22.82
C TRP A 290 -6.58 35.27 -21.67
N ILE A 291 -7.14 34.19 -21.11
CA ILE A 291 -6.51 33.45 -20.01
C ILE A 291 -5.35 32.59 -20.54
N ARG A 292 -5.50 31.92 -21.69
CA ARG A 292 -4.48 31.03 -22.28
C ARG A 292 -3.23 31.77 -22.78
N GLU A 293 -3.35 33.04 -23.13
CA GLU A 293 -2.20 33.90 -23.45
C GLU A 293 -1.25 34.08 -22.26
N HIS A 294 -1.76 33.99 -21.03
CA HIS A 294 -0.94 34.12 -19.83
C HIS A 294 -0.30 32.77 -19.42
N PRO A 295 1.00 32.72 -19.06
CA PRO A 295 1.69 31.47 -18.71
C PRO A 295 1.01 30.67 -17.59
N LYS A 296 0.44 31.36 -16.58
CA LYS A 296 -0.31 30.71 -15.48
C LYS A 296 -1.66 30.14 -15.93
N GLY A 297 -2.31 30.75 -16.92
CA GLY A 297 -3.62 30.31 -17.42
C GLY A 297 -3.53 29.07 -18.32
N LYS A 298 -2.37 28.80 -18.92
CA LYS A 298 -2.13 27.57 -19.70
C LYS A 298 -2.26 26.28 -18.88
N LYS A 299 -2.05 26.34 -17.56
CA LYS A 299 -2.12 25.16 -16.67
C LYS A 299 -3.53 24.82 -16.21
N ILE A 300 -4.50 25.71 -16.44
CA ILE A 300 -5.89 25.52 -16.01
C ILE A 300 -6.62 24.62 -17.01
N SER A 301 -7.42 23.67 -16.52
CA SER A 301 -8.22 22.79 -17.37
C SER A 301 -9.34 23.57 -18.08
N THR A 302 -9.76 23.12 -19.26
CA THR A 302 -10.83 23.78 -20.01
C THR A 302 -12.16 23.75 -19.26
N ASN A 303 -12.46 22.65 -18.55
CA ASN A 303 -13.64 22.54 -17.69
C ASN A 303 -13.57 23.52 -16.52
N SER A 304 -12.42 23.63 -15.84
CA SER A 304 -12.19 24.64 -14.79
C SER A 304 -12.39 26.07 -15.31
N LEU A 305 -11.88 26.39 -16.50
CA LEU A 305 -12.06 27.71 -17.13
C LEU A 305 -13.53 27.99 -17.41
N LYS A 306 -14.27 26.99 -17.90
CA LYS A 306 -15.71 27.09 -18.18
C LYS A 306 -16.51 27.35 -16.90
N PHE A 307 -16.21 26.66 -15.81
CA PHE A 307 -16.82 26.94 -14.51
C PHE A 307 -16.44 28.32 -13.97
N CYS A 308 -15.19 28.75 -14.13
CA CYS A 308 -14.75 30.09 -13.71
C CYS A 308 -15.47 31.19 -14.51
N TYR A 309 -15.59 31.00 -15.83
CA TYR A 309 -16.30 31.89 -16.73
C TYR A 309 -17.76 32.05 -16.30
N TYR A 310 -18.53 30.96 -16.19
CA TYR A 310 -19.93 31.04 -15.76
C TYR A 310 -20.06 31.69 -14.39
N SER A 311 -19.21 31.31 -13.43
CA SER A 311 -19.25 31.89 -12.08
C SER A 311 -18.87 33.38 -12.02
N LEU A 312 -18.14 33.90 -13.01
CA LEU A 312 -17.84 35.33 -13.12
C LEU A 312 -18.94 36.07 -13.89
N CYS A 313 -19.49 35.47 -14.94
CA CYS A 313 -20.64 36.00 -15.68
C CYS A 313 -21.88 36.11 -14.77
N ASP A 314 -22.19 35.09 -13.98
CA ASP A 314 -23.31 35.12 -13.02
C ASP A 314 -23.15 36.30 -12.04
N LYS A 315 -21.93 36.55 -11.56
CA LYS A 315 -21.64 37.68 -10.68
C LYS A 315 -21.74 39.03 -11.38
N ALA A 316 -21.36 39.12 -12.65
CA ALA A 316 -21.49 40.35 -13.43
C ALA A 316 -22.98 40.67 -13.65
N ILE A 317 -23.76 39.67 -14.05
CA ILE A 317 -25.22 39.78 -14.23
C ILE A 317 -25.91 40.18 -12.92
N GLU A 318 -25.52 39.57 -11.81
CA GLU A 318 -26.11 39.87 -10.50
C GLU A 318 -25.78 41.29 -10.03
N LYS A 319 -24.56 41.77 -10.30
CA LYS A 319 -24.16 43.16 -10.03
C LYS A 319 -24.93 44.17 -10.88
N VAL A 320 -25.20 43.85 -12.15
CA VAL A 320 -26.03 44.71 -13.03
C VAL A 320 -27.45 44.77 -12.49
N LYS A 321 -28.07 43.64 -12.18
CA LYS A 321 -29.42 43.58 -11.57
C LYS A 321 -29.49 44.30 -10.24
N GLU A 322 -28.45 44.23 -9.42
CA GLU A 322 -28.38 44.97 -8.15
C GLU A 322 -28.29 46.49 -8.42
N SER A 323 -27.47 46.92 -9.37
CA SER A 323 -27.39 48.33 -9.78
C SER A 323 -28.71 48.86 -10.32
N GLU A 324 -29.43 48.07 -11.13
CA GLU A 324 -30.77 48.41 -11.64
C GLU A 324 -31.76 48.57 -10.48
N ARG A 325 -31.80 47.63 -9.54
CA ARG A 325 -32.66 47.72 -8.35
C ARG A 325 -32.34 48.95 -7.50
N GLU A 326 -31.06 49.29 -7.34
CA GLU A 326 -30.65 50.49 -6.59
C GLU A 326 -31.03 51.78 -7.32
N MET A 327 -30.93 51.84 -8.65
CA MET A 327 -31.44 52.96 -9.44
C MET A 327 -32.96 53.08 -9.34
N ASP A 328 -33.70 51.98 -9.40
CA ASP A 328 -35.15 51.96 -9.23
C ASP A 328 -35.57 52.45 -7.83
N LYS A 329 -34.86 52.03 -6.78
CA LYS A 329 -35.10 52.52 -5.41
C LYS A 329 -34.84 54.01 -5.29
N LYS A 330 -33.77 54.53 -5.90
CA LYS A 330 -33.49 55.97 -5.92
C LYS A 330 -34.59 56.74 -6.66
N LYS A 331 -35.01 56.24 -7.82
CA LYS A 331 -36.12 56.82 -8.60
C LYS A 331 -37.41 56.86 -7.78
N LYS A 332 -37.81 55.74 -7.16
CA LYS A 332 -39.00 55.68 -6.29
C LYS A 332 -38.94 56.63 -5.11
N LYS A 333 -37.77 56.81 -4.48
CA LYS A 333 -37.61 57.79 -3.40
C LYS A 333 -37.81 59.22 -3.88
N LEU A 334 -37.29 59.57 -5.06
CA LEU A 334 -37.53 60.88 -5.67
C LEU A 334 -39.02 61.07 -5.99
N GLU A 335 -39.68 60.05 -6.54
CA GLU A 335 -41.12 60.03 -6.80
C GLU A 335 -41.94 60.22 -5.51
N GLU A 336 -41.65 59.46 -4.46
CA GLU A 336 -42.32 59.56 -3.15
C GLU A 336 -42.09 60.92 -2.49
N SER A 337 -40.86 61.45 -2.52
CA SER A 337 -40.55 62.79 -2.02
C SER A 337 -41.33 63.86 -2.78
N PHE A 338 -41.50 63.70 -4.09
CA PHE A 338 -42.28 64.62 -4.91
C PHE A 338 -43.79 64.50 -4.64
N ILE A 339 -44.32 63.29 -4.46
CA ILE A 339 -45.72 63.07 -4.04
C ILE A 339 -45.98 63.66 -2.66
N ASN A 340 -45.07 63.50 -1.70
CA ASN A 340 -45.21 64.08 -0.37
C ASN A 340 -45.22 65.61 -0.41
N LEU A 341 -44.42 66.21 -1.30
CA LEU A 341 -44.48 67.64 -1.57
C LEU A 341 -45.88 68.03 -2.05
N LEU A 342 -46.40 67.35 -3.09
CA LEU A 342 -47.75 67.60 -3.61
C LEU A 342 -48.85 67.46 -2.54
N GLN A 343 -48.72 66.50 -1.62
CA GLN A 343 -49.65 66.32 -0.49
C GLN A 343 -49.58 67.45 0.55
N SER A 344 -48.44 68.11 0.69
CA SER A 344 -48.21 69.15 1.70
C SER A 344 -48.63 70.56 1.26
N ILE A 345 -48.99 70.74 -0.01
CA ILE A 345 -49.39 72.03 -0.59
C ILE A 345 -50.71 72.49 0.04
N THR A 346 -50.77 73.78 0.37
CA THR A 346 -51.96 74.44 0.93
C THR A 346 -52.30 75.66 0.06
N PRO A 347 -53.52 75.78 -0.50
CA PRO A 347 -54.67 74.88 -0.36
C PRO A 347 -54.43 73.50 -1.01
N PRO A 348 -55.11 72.42 -0.53
CA PRO A 348 -54.95 71.08 -1.08
C PRO A 348 -55.25 71.03 -2.58
N ILE A 349 -54.50 70.22 -3.30
CA ILE A 349 -54.72 69.98 -4.73
C ILE A 349 -56.08 69.30 -4.95
N GLU A 350 -56.89 69.87 -5.84
CA GLU A 350 -58.19 69.34 -6.23
C GLU A 350 -58.08 68.52 -7.54
N PRO A 351 -59.01 67.59 -7.82
CA PRO A 351 -59.01 66.78 -9.04
C PRO A 351 -58.96 67.54 -10.37
N GLU A 352 -59.36 68.81 -10.36
CA GLU A 352 -59.45 69.72 -11.52
C GLU A 352 -58.25 70.68 -11.62
N THR A 353 -57.29 70.60 -10.69
CA THR A 353 -56.14 71.51 -10.67
C THR A 353 -55.19 71.22 -11.83
N GLU A 354 -54.86 72.27 -12.60
CA GLU A 354 -53.94 72.17 -13.73
C GLU A 354 -52.48 72.20 -13.28
N TRP A 355 -51.61 71.49 -14.01
CA TRP A 355 -50.19 71.39 -13.72
C TRP A 355 -49.50 72.77 -13.60
N GLU A 356 -49.87 73.71 -14.47
CA GLU A 356 -49.32 75.07 -14.51
C GLU A 356 -49.59 75.88 -13.23
N GLN A 357 -50.75 75.64 -12.58
CA GLN A 357 -51.15 76.35 -11.36
C GLN A 357 -50.33 75.92 -10.14
N ILE A 358 -49.90 74.66 -10.11
CA ILE A 358 -49.10 74.09 -9.02
C ILE A 358 -47.61 74.35 -9.29
N LEU A 359 -47.21 74.40 -10.55
CA LEU A 359 -45.83 74.66 -10.97
C LEU A 359 -45.26 75.95 -10.35
N GLU A 360 -46.05 77.02 -10.24
CA GLU A 360 -45.61 78.26 -9.59
C GLU A 360 -45.33 78.11 -8.09
N LEU A 361 -46.00 77.18 -7.41
CA LEU A 361 -45.88 76.92 -5.97
C LEU A 361 -44.76 75.94 -5.63
N ILE A 362 -44.46 75.00 -6.53
CA ILE A 362 -43.47 73.94 -6.27
C ILE A 362 -42.11 74.17 -6.94
N LYS A 363 -42.00 75.10 -7.89
CA LYS A 363 -40.77 75.31 -8.68
C LYS A 363 -39.51 75.55 -7.86
N ASP A 364 -39.67 76.14 -6.67
CA ASP A 364 -38.55 76.47 -5.80
C ASP A 364 -38.20 75.38 -4.77
N GLU A 365 -39.04 74.37 -4.65
CA GLU A 365 -38.94 73.31 -3.65
C GLU A 365 -37.91 72.23 -4.04
N GLU A 366 -37.19 71.74 -3.05
CA GLU A 366 -36.09 70.77 -3.23
C GLU A 366 -36.55 69.45 -3.89
N PRO A 367 -37.71 68.85 -3.53
CA PRO A 367 -38.19 67.62 -4.18
C PRO A 367 -38.56 67.79 -5.66
N TYR A 368 -38.97 69.00 -6.08
CA TYR A 368 -39.24 69.31 -7.50
C TYR A 368 -37.95 69.49 -8.29
N LYS A 369 -36.96 70.21 -7.72
CA LYS A 369 -35.64 70.43 -8.32
C LYS A 369 -34.80 69.15 -8.41
N ALA A 370 -35.04 68.18 -7.52
CA ALA A 370 -34.31 66.90 -7.47
C ALA A 370 -34.65 65.94 -8.62
N ILE A 371 -35.73 66.18 -9.36
CA ILE A 371 -36.08 65.45 -10.58
C ILE A 371 -35.66 66.31 -11.76
N GLU A 372 -34.77 65.83 -12.63
CA GLU A 372 -34.30 66.59 -13.79
C GLU A 372 -35.22 66.43 -15.01
N ASP A 373 -35.90 65.29 -15.11
CA ASP A 373 -36.80 64.96 -16.23
C ASP A 373 -38.20 65.57 -16.02
N ASP A 374 -38.50 66.60 -16.82
CA ASP A 374 -39.78 67.30 -16.77
C ASP A 374 -40.97 66.40 -17.15
N GLN A 375 -40.78 65.39 -18.01
CA GLN A 375 -41.83 64.43 -18.36
C GLN A 375 -42.14 63.52 -17.17
N LEU A 376 -41.13 63.14 -16.40
CA LEU A 376 -41.31 62.32 -15.20
C LEU A 376 -42.07 63.10 -14.11
N LYS A 377 -41.80 64.40 -13.95
CA LYS A 377 -42.54 65.27 -13.02
C LYS A 377 -44.04 65.31 -13.34
N GLU A 378 -44.37 65.53 -14.61
CA GLU A 378 -45.74 65.58 -15.08
C GLU A 378 -46.45 64.22 -14.94
N GLN A 379 -45.73 63.11 -15.16
CA GLN A 379 -46.26 61.76 -14.93
C GLN A 379 -46.57 61.50 -13.45
N ILE A 380 -45.68 61.89 -12.53
CA ILE A 380 -45.91 61.73 -11.09
C ILE A 380 -47.10 62.58 -10.63
N PHE A 381 -47.21 63.81 -11.14
CA PHE A 381 -48.35 64.68 -10.85
C PHE A 381 -49.68 64.10 -11.34
N ASN A 382 -49.75 63.67 -12.60
CA ASN A 382 -50.93 63.01 -13.14
C ASN A 382 -51.31 61.73 -12.38
N PHE A 383 -50.30 60.97 -11.92
CA PHE A 383 -50.51 59.82 -11.05
C PHE A 383 -51.11 60.23 -9.69
N TYR A 384 -50.61 61.31 -9.10
CA TYR A 384 -51.14 61.86 -7.85
C TYR A 384 -52.58 62.36 -8.00
N ILE A 385 -52.91 63.10 -9.07
CA ILE A 385 -54.28 63.53 -9.38
C ILE A 385 -55.22 62.33 -9.55
N ARG A 386 -54.81 61.29 -10.29
CA ARG A 386 -55.57 60.04 -10.41
C ARG A 386 -55.78 59.37 -9.06
N SER A 387 -54.75 59.33 -8.20
CA SER A 387 -54.86 58.77 -6.86
C SER A 387 -55.86 59.55 -5.99
N ILE A 388 -55.93 60.87 -6.11
CA ILE A 388 -56.94 61.70 -5.43
C ILE A 388 -58.33 61.41 -6.00
N GLN A 389 -58.47 61.33 -7.33
CA GLN A 389 -59.74 61.03 -8.01
C GLN A 389 -60.30 59.65 -7.60
N GLU A 390 -59.43 58.65 -7.48
CA GLU A 390 -59.78 57.31 -7.01
C GLU A 390 -60.11 57.28 -5.51
N ALA A 391 -59.34 57.98 -4.67
CA ALA A 391 -59.57 58.04 -3.22
C ALA A 391 -60.84 58.82 -2.84
N CYS A 392 -61.20 59.85 -3.62
CA CYS A 392 -62.42 60.64 -3.44
C CYS A 392 -63.65 60.03 -4.16
N GLY A 393 -63.49 58.91 -4.87
CA GLY A 393 -64.59 58.19 -5.54
C GLY A 393 -65.15 58.86 -6.80
N HIS A 394 -64.41 59.80 -7.41
CA HIS A 394 -64.81 60.57 -8.60
C HIS A 394 -64.37 59.94 -9.93
N PHE A 395 -64.01 58.65 -9.97
CA PHE A 395 -63.67 57.97 -11.22
C PHE A 395 -64.93 57.46 -11.94
N HIS A 396 -65.46 58.26 -12.88
CA HIS A 396 -66.49 57.83 -13.84
C HIS A 396 -65.83 57.26 -15.10
N GLY A 397 -65.39 56.00 -15.05
CA GLY A 397 -65.13 55.22 -16.27
C GLY A 397 -66.45 54.76 -16.91
N PRO A 398 -66.58 54.70 -18.25
CA PRO A 398 -67.85 54.37 -18.90
C PRO A 398 -68.22 52.90 -18.65
N THR A 399 -69.39 52.70 -18.07
CA THR A 399 -70.01 51.41 -17.79
C THR A 399 -70.47 50.72 -19.08
N LYS A 400 -70.01 49.49 -19.31
CA LYS A 400 -70.73 48.51 -20.14
C LYS A 400 -71.55 47.61 -19.22
N ALA A 401 -72.88 47.74 -19.27
CA ALA A 401 -73.84 46.70 -18.85
C ALA A 401 -73.67 45.46 -19.78
N ASN A 402 -73.86 44.20 -19.40
CA ASN A 402 -74.85 43.52 -18.56
C ASN A 402 -74.24 42.15 -18.11
N SER A 403 -74.31 41.74 -16.84
CA SER A 403 -75.37 40.92 -16.18
C SER A 403 -75.06 39.42 -16.11
N THR A 404 -74.89 38.85 -14.91
CA THR A 404 -75.89 37.95 -14.27
C THR A 404 -75.39 37.33 -12.94
N THR A 405 -76.14 37.59 -11.85
CA THR A 405 -76.61 36.70 -10.75
C THR A 405 -75.61 35.76 -10.04
N THR A 406 -75.50 35.66 -8.71
CA THR A 406 -76.54 35.54 -7.65
C THR A 406 -76.03 35.94 -6.24
N SER A 407 -76.94 36.60 -5.49
CA SER A 407 -77.14 36.72 -4.03
C SER A 407 -76.65 35.56 -3.14
N SER A 408 -76.35 35.64 -1.83
CA SER A 408 -76.77 36.51 -0.70
C SER A 408 -75.81 36.28 0.49
N SER A 409 -75.22 37.30 1.14
CA SER A 409 -75.70 37.99 2.38
C SER A 409 -75.95 37.02 3.56
N LYS A 410 -75.44 37.18 4.80
CA LYS A 410 -75.36 38.38 5.64
C LYS A 410 -74.66 38.09 6.99
N LYS A 411 -73.71 38.98 7.34
CA LYS A 411 -73.65 39.86 8.55
C LYS A 411 -73.37 39.30 9.97
N LYS A 412 -72.40 40.02 10.59
CA LYS A 412 -72.41 40.68 11.94
C LYS A 412 -72.29 39.75 13.17
N LYS A 413 -71.72 40.11 14.33
CA LYS A 413 -71.32 41.40 14.95
C LYS A 413 -70.49 41.05 16.22
N GLU A 414 -69.39 41.77 16.52
CA GLU A 414 -69.25 42.71 17.67
C GLU A 414 -68.41 42.24 18.88
N LYS A 415 -67.34 43.02 19.13
CA LYS A 415 -66.74 43.46 20.41
C LYS A 415 -67.14 42.74 21.71
N LYS A 416 -66.14 42.28 22.49
CA LYS A 416 -65.80 42.90 23.81
C LYS A 416 -64.51 42.38 24.46
N LYS A 417 -63.83 43.36 25.07
CA LYS A 417 -62.77 43.33 26.10
C LYS A 417 -62.86 42.25 27.19
N LYS A 418 -61.68 41.86 27.68
CA LYS A 418 -61.14 41.89 29.08
C LYS A 418 -60.68 40.56 29.71
N LYS A 419 -59.39 40.57 30.08
CA LYS A 419 -58.75 40.21 31.36
C LYS A 419 -58.64 38.73 31.81
N ARG A 420 -57.37 38.39 32.16
CA ARG A 420 -56.87 37.60 33.32
C ARG A 420 -57.13 36.09 33.27
N LYS A 421 -56.32 35.19 33.82
CA LYS A 421 -55.02 35.14 34.56
C LYS A 421 -54.83 33.63 34.87
N SER A 422 -53.58 33.13 34.89
CA SER A 422 -53.05 31.96 35.64
C SER A 422 -51.94 31.34 34.77
N GLU A 423 -50.65 31.52 35.06
CA GLU A 423 -49.84 30.82 36.11
C GLU A 423 -49.75 29.32 35.77
N GLU A 424 -48.62 28.62 35.72
CA GLU A 424 -47.18 28.76 36.02
C GLU A 424 -46.52 27.55 35.29
N ASP A 425 -45.25 27.51 34.89
CA ASP A 425 -44.15 27.13 35.79
C ASP A 425 -42.75 27.38 35.16
N HIS A 426 -41.80 27.58 36.06
CA HIS A 426 -40.35 27.84 35.95
C HIS A 426 -39.60 26.74 35.15
N GLU A 427 -38.44 26.97 34.51
CA GLU A 427 -37.16 27.32 35.14
C GLU A 427 -36.22 28.16 34.26
N ASP A 428 -35.46 28.96 34.98
CA ASP A 428 -34.39 29.88 34.63
C ASP A 428 -33.06 29.10 34.66
N ASP A 429 -32.19 29.23 33.65
CA ASP A 429 -30.79 29.50 33.99
C ASP A 429 -30.03 30.15 32.83
N ARG A 430 -29.35 31.24 33.19
CA ARG A 430 -28.55 32.10 32.36
C ARG A 430 -27.08 31.92 32.73
N GLU A 431 -26.26 31.98 31.70
CA GLU A 431 -24.83 32.34 31.72
C GLU A 431 -23.82 31.34 32.32
N ARG A 432 -22.79 31.01 31.52
CA ARG A 432 -21.48 31.69 31.61
C ARG A 432 -20.47 31.13 30.61
N LYS A 433 -19.82 32.04 29.88
CA LYS A 433 -18.57 31.79 29.13
C LYS A 433 -17.43 31.41 30.08
N PRO A 434 -16.43 30.64 29.62
CA PRO A 434 -15.08 30.77 30.16
C PRO A 434 -14.07 31.27 29.11
N LYS A 435 -13.26 32.26 29.50
CA LYS A 435 -12.03 32.66 28.81
C LYS A 435 -10.80 32.25 29.63
N LYS A 436 -9.85 31.62 28.91
CA LYS A 436 -8.37 31.64 29.04
C LYS A 436 -7.72 31.08 30.33
N SER A 437 -6.75 30.17 30.12
CA SER A 437 -5.39 30.39 30.63
C SER A 437 -4.32 29.79 29.70
N LYS A 438 -3.28 30.61 29.43
CA LYS A 438 -1.99 30.23 28.84
C LYS A 438 -1.07 29.84 29.99
N LYS A 439 -0.27 28.78 29.87
CA LYS A 439 0.94 28.61 30.69
C LYS A 439 2.10 28.07 29.85
N LYS A 440 3.17 28.85 29.81
CA LYS A 440 4.52 28.50 29.33
C LYS A 440 5.18 27.54 30.33
N LYS A 441 6.06 26.66 29.85
CA LYS A 441 7.21 26.14 30.60
C LYS A 441 8.44 26.10 29.69
N LYS A 442 9.57 26.54 30.24
CA LYS A 442 10.92 26.53 29.68
C LYS A 442 11.71 25.31 30.20
N GLU A 443 12.73 24.96 29.43
CA GLU A 443 13.86 24.02 29.52
C GLU A 443 14.39 23.59 30.91
N SER A 444 14.90 22.35 30.96
CA SER A 444 16.25 22.05 31.51
C SER A 444 16.82 20.75 30.92
N SER A 445 18.10 20.83 30.53
CA SER A 445 19.04 19.75 30.21
C SER A 445 19.59 19.10 31.48
N SER A 446 19.89 17.80 31.47
CA SER A 446 20.94 17.15 32.26
C SER A 446 21.24 15.74 31.73
N ASP A 447 22.52 15.45 31.63
CA ASP A 447 23.18 14.20 31.24
C ASP A 447 23.13 13.08 32.32
N GLU A 448 23.65 11.92 31.90
CA GLU A 448 24.22 10.76 32.63
C GLU A 448 23.28 9.64 33.10
N GLU A 449 23.33 8.48 32.41
CA GLU A 449 24.15 7.30 32.77
C GLU A 449 24.37 6.38 31.55
#